data_AF-A0A382QHC6-F1
#
_entry.id   AF-A0A382QHC6-F1
#
_cell.length_a   1.000
_cell.length_b   1.000
_cell.length_c   1.000
_cell.angle_alpha   90.00
_cell.angle_beta   90.00
_cell.angle_gamma   90.00
#
_symmetry.space_group_name_H-M   'P 1'
#
loop_
_entity.id
_entity.type
_entity.pdbx_description
1 polymer ?
#
loop_
_entity_poly.entity_id
_entity_poly.type
_entity_poly.pdbx_seq_one_letter_code
_entity_poly.pdbx_strand_id
1 'polypeptide(L)'
;GECFRRQPLVTKTVVEELLTPALLGKDPVDTEARFRDMATAGQALEIGGAIWIGIAGLDIAMWDLKGKILNLPIYKLLGGKVRERVPVYASSMARNLTPLQEANRALSFVEKGYTGYKLHSAVPGKIDDSADQTIDTVTEVRKAVGDDIDILVDVNGAYSVHHAIEIGKQLEELGVFHFEEPRPHYDLPGLANVAEALDIPIASGEMIYSLYEYRELMMRGKVDIIQPDIVKTPGFTTLIKIANLAESLGIPITCHNTQPTISTVAHAHFVAATPGAPYAQEYNIESVSIRDEHPILSEPLQITNGFLEVPNGPGLGVALDMEMVHKLKT
;
A
#
# COMPACT_ATOMS: atom_id res chain seq x y z
N GLY A 1 -7.97 3.28 14.03
CA GLY A 1 -6.92 3.15 13.02
C GLY A 1 -6.30 1.78 13.10
N GLU A 2 -5.38 1.48 12.19
CA GLU A 2 -4.67 0.20 12.08
C GLU A 2 -3.17 0.44 11.95
N CYS A 3 -2.37 -0.40 12.60
CA CYS A 3 -0.92 -0.43 12.44
C CYS A 3 -0.54 -1.63 11.55
N PHE A 4 0.52 -1.52 10.76
CA PHE A 4 1.05 -2.61 9.96
C PHE A 4 1.39 -3.88 10.79
N ARG A 5 0.91 -5.05 10.34
CA ARG A 5 0.81 -6.28 11.15
C ARG A 5 2.10 -7.07 11.44
N ARG A 6 3.24 -6.78 10.79
CA ARG A 6 4.40 -7.71 10.80
C ARG A 6 5.15 -7.80 12.15
N GLN A 7 5.10 -6.77 12.98
CA GLN A 7 5.77 -6.75 14.31
C GLN A 7 4.82 -6.23 15.39
N PRO A 8 3.75 -6.98 15.72
CA PRO A 8 2.63 -6.45 16.48
C PRO A 8 3.01 -6.12 17.94
N LEU A 9 3.85 -6.94 18.59
CA LEU A 9 4.26 -6.69 19.97
C LEU A 9 5.20 -5.47 20.09
N VAL A 10 6.16 -5.33 19.17
CA VAL A 10 7.04 -4.16 19.12
C VAL A 10 6.22 -2.89 18.91
N THR A 11 5.33 -2.92 17.93
CA THR A 11 4.43 -1.79 17.62
C THR A 11 3.52 -1.47 18.81
N LYS A 12 2.95 -2.48 19.47
CA LYS A 12 2.14 -2.30 20.67
C LYS A 12 2.93 -1.59 21.78
N THR A 13 4.13 -2.06 22.09
CA THR A 13 5.00 -1.42 23.09
C THR A 13 5.33 0.02 22.72
N VAL A 14 5.64 0.30 21.45
CA VAL A 14 5.83 1.68 20.97
C VAL A 14 4.57 2.53 21.20
N VAL A 15 3.39 2.01 20.85
CA VAL A 15 2.14 2.74 21.05
C VAL A 15 1.88 3.01 22.53
N GLU A 16 2.00 2.00 23.39
CA GLU A 16 1.66 2.08 24.82
C GLU A 16 2.67 2.90 25.62
N GLU A 17 3.97 2.65 25.43
CA GLU A 17 5.03 3.18 26.29
C GLU A 17 5.63 4.49 25.77
N LEU A 18 5.58 4.74 24.46
CA LEU A 18 6.22 5.90 23.84
C LEU A 18 5.20 6.92 23.31
N LEU A 19 4.26 6.49 22.47
CA LEU A 19 3.37 7.40 21.76
C LEU A 19 2.19 7.87 22.63
N THR A 20 1.60 6.98 23.42
CA THR A 20 0.45 7.31 24.29
C THR A 20 0.78 8.42 25.29
N PRO A 21 1.91 8.39 26.03
CA PRO A 21 2.28 9.48 26.95
C PRO A 21 2.41 10.85 26.26
N ALA A 22 2.79 10.88 24.98
CA ALA A 22 2.90 12.11 24.20
C ALA A 22 1.53 12.71 23.80
N LEU A 23 0.45 11.94 23.90
CA LEU A 23 -0.89 12.32 23.44
C LEU A 23 -1.90 12.59 24.58
N LEU A 24 -1.72 11.97 25.75
CA LEU A 24 -2.69 12.06 26.84
C LEU A 24 -2.97 13.52 27.27
N GLY A 25 -4.25 13.85 27.41
CA GLY A 25 -4.71 15.18 27.82
C GLY A 25 -4.69 16.25 26.71
N LYS A 26 -4.32 15.89 25.48
CA LYS A 26 -4.29 16.80 24.32
C LYS A 26 -5.52 16.61 23.44
N ASP A 27 -5.87 17.64 22.67
CA ASP A 27 -6.98 17.59 21.73
C ASP A 27 -6.65 16.64 20.55
N PRO A 28 -7.43 15.58 20.30
CA PRO A 28 -7.18 14.65 19.20
C PRO A 28 -7.50 15.21 17.81
N VAL A 29 -8.24 16.32 17.67
CA VAL A 29 -8.61 16.85 16.34
C VAL A 29 -7.51 17.70 15.69
N ASP A 30 -6.53 18.14 16.47
CA ASP A 30 -5.31 18.82 16.02
C ASP A 30 -4.29 17.83 15.44
N THR A 31 -4.70 17.06 14.43
CA THR A 31 -3.94 15.92 13.90
C THR A 31 -2.48 16.24 13.54
N GLU A 32 -2.22 17.40 12.93
CA GLU A 32 -0.85 17.87 12.63
C GLU A 32 0.00 18.09 13.89
N ALA A 33 -0.59 18.65 14.95
CA ALA A 33 0.13 18.87 16.21
C ALA A 33 0.38 17.54 16.94
N ARG A 34 -0.61 16.64 16.94
CA ARG A 34 -0.48 15.29 17.54
C ARG A 34 0.53 14.43 16.81
N PHE A 35 0.59 14.52 15.47
CA PHE A 35 1.65 13.93 14.67
C PHE A 35 3.02 14.43 15.10
N ARG A 36 3.20 15.75 15.28
CA ARG A 36 4.47 16.32 15.75
C ARG A 36 4.83 15.86 17.16
N ASP A 37 3.87 15.85 18.08
CA ASP A 37 4.08 15.35 19.44
C ASP A 37 4.65 13.92 19.44
N MET A 38 4.05 13.03 18.65
CA MET A 38 4.50 11.65 18.50
C MET A 38 5.86 11.54 17.77
N ALA A 39 6.05 12.29 16.69
CA ALA A 39 7.31 12.28 15.94
C ALA A 39 8.48 12.79 16.81
N THR A 40 8.26 13.80 17.64
CA THR A 40 9.25 14.29 18.61
C THR A 40 9.54 13.25 19.69
N ALA A 41 8.53 12.56 20.22
CA ALA A 41 8.74 11.49 21.19
C ALA A 41 9.63 10.37 20.61
N GLY A 42 9.45 10.02 19.33
CA GLY A 42 10.25 9.01 18.64
C GLY A 42 11.61 9.46 18.11
N GLN A 43 11.91 10.77 18.10
CA GLN A 43 13.02 11.34 17.34
C GLN A 43 14.40 10.77 17.72
N ALA A 44 14.62 10.51 19.01
CA ALA A 44 15.94 10.09 19.51
C ALA A 44 16.23 8.59 19.34
N LEU A 45 15.28 7.79 18.84
CA LEU A 45 15.37 6.34 18.92
C LEU A 45 15.88 5.67 17.64
N GLU A 46 15.93 6.35 16.48
CA GLU A 46 16.29 5.75 15.18
C GLU A 46 15.55 4.45 14.79
N ILE A 47 14.50 4.04 15.54
CA ILE A 47 13.65 2.88 15.23
C ILE A 47 12.64 3.30 14.15
N GLY A 48 13.16 3.64 12.98
CA GLY A 48 12.49 4.29 11.85
C GLY A 48 11.45 3.44 11.10
N GLY A 49 10.90 2.39 11.71
CA GLY A 49 9.81 1.60 11.14
C GLY A 49 8.66 1.44 12.14
N ALA A 50 8.93 0.81 13.29
CA ALA A 50 7.90 0.57 14.32
C ALA A 50 7.29 1.87 14.87
N ILE A 51 8.09 2.94 14.98
CA ILE A 51 7.60 4.27 15.40
C ILE A 51 6.62 4.82 14.37
N TRP A 52 6.98 4.85 13.09
CA TRP A 52 6.09 5.35 12.05
C TRP A 52 4.82 4.52 11.89
N ILE A 53 4.94 3.20 11.99
CA ILE A 53 3.79 2.28 12.00
C ILE A 53 2.85 2.57 13.19
N GLY A 54 3.39 2.77 14.39
CA GLY A 54 2.59 3.13 15.57
C GLY A 54 1.90 4.49 15.42
N ILE A 55 2.63 5.48 14.86
CA ILE A 55 2.08 6.80 14.54
C ILE A 55 0.97 6.66 13.51
N ALA A 56 1.13 5.82 12.48
CA ALA A 56 0.14 5.61 11.43
C ALA A 56 -1.20 5.16 12.02
N GLY A 57 -1.19 4.14 12.89
CA GLY A 57 -2.43 3.64 13.49
C GLY A 57 -3.14 4.66 14.38
N LEU A 58 -2.38 5.46 15.14
CA LEU A 58 -2.93 6.53 15.98
C LEU A 58 -3.41 7.72 15.14
N ASP A 59 -2.69 8.12 14.10
CA ASP A 59 -3.09 9.18 13.18
C ASP A 59 -4.40 8.83 12.48
N ILE A 60 -4.52 7.62 11.92
CA ILE A 60 -5.78 7.15 11.31
C ILE A 60 -6.91 7.15 12.35
N ALA A 61 -6.65 6.78 13.60
CA ALA A 61 -7.66 6.82 14.66
C ALA A 61 -8.11 8.24 15.01
N MET A 62 -7.18 9.20 15.05
CA MET A 62 -7.50 10.61 15.29
C MET A 62 -8.26 11.23 14.12
N TRP A 63 -7.93 10.88 12.88
CA TRP A 63 -8.69 11.30 11.69
C TRP A 63 -10.11 10.72 11.67
N ASP A 64 -10.26 9.45 12.05
CA ASP A 64 -11.58 8.82 12.23
C ASP A 64 -12.41 9.54 13.30
N LEU A 65 -11.81 9.82 14.46
CA LEU A 65 -12.45 10.57 15.54
C LEU A 65 -12.83 11.99 15.10
N LYS A 66 -11.95 12.68 14.38
CA LYS A 66 -12.21 14.02 13.83
C LYS A 66 -13.40 14.02 12.87
N GLY A 67 -13.47 13.05 11.96
CA GLY A 67 -14.62 12.88 11.08
C GLY A 67 -15.91 12.57 11.84
N LYS A 68 -15.86 11.74 12.88
CA LYS A 68 -17.01 11.46 13.76
C LYS A 68 -17.50 12.69 14.51
N ILE A 69 -16.61 13.48 15.10
CA ILE A 69 -16.93 14.73 15.81
C ILE A 69 -17.59 15.74 14.85
N LEU A 70 -17.05 15.87 13.64
CA LEU A 70 -17.56 16.81 12.63
C LEU A 70 -18.77 16.26 11.85
N ASN A 71 -19.16 15.01 12.08
CA ASN A 71 -20.18 14.30 11.31
C ASN A 71 -19.91 14.32 9.79
N LEU A 72 -18.64 14.12 9.41
CA LEU A 72 -18.17 14.12 8.02
C LEU A 72 -17.30 12.89 7.73
N PRO A 73 -17.40 12.28 6.54
CA PRO A 73 -16.44 11.26 6.10
C PRO A 73 -15.06 11.89 5.87
N ILE A 74 -13.99 11.11 6.08
CA ILE A 74 -12.61 11.62 5.96
C ILE A 74 -12.35 12.24 4.58
N TYR A 75 -12.85 11.65 3.49
CA TYR A 75 -12.63 12.21 2.15
C TYR A 75 -13.15 13.65 2.01
N LYS A 76 -14.20 14.07 2.77
CA LYS A 76 -14.67 15.47 2.78
C LYS A 76 -13.68 16.38 3.51
N LEU A 77 -13.07 15.89 4.59
CA LEU A 77 -12.01 16.60 5.30
C LEU A 77 -10.74 16.76 4.45
N LEU A 78 -10.54 15.88 3.47
CA LEU A 78 -9.43 15.92 2.51
C LEU A 78 -9.70 16.79 1.26
N GLY A 79 -10.85 17.47 1.18
CA GLY A 79 -11.20 18.34 0.04
C GLY A 79 -12.35 17.81 -0.84
N GLY A 80 -12.85 16.60 -0.57
CA GLY A 80 -13.96 15.98 -1.29
C GLY A 80 -13.52 14.93 -2.30
N LYS A 81 -14.48 14.18 -2.81
CA LYS A 81 -14.23 13.14 -3.83
C LYS A 81 -13.90 13.78 -5.17
N VAL A 82 -12.86 13.27 -5.82
CA VAL A 82 -12.58 13.46 -7.25
C VAL A 82 -12.89 12.21 -8.07
N ARG A 83 -13.31 11.12 -7.39
CA ARG A 83 -13.84 9.88 -7.96
C ARG A 83 -14.81 9.25 -6.97
N GLU A 84 -15.87 8.60 -7.47
CA GLU A 84 -16.91 8.02 -6.59
C GLU A 84 -16.51 6.70 -5.94
N ARG A 85 -15.80 5.88 -6.70
CA ARG A 85 -15.32 4.53 -6.36
C ARG A 85 -13.85 4.39 -6.71
N VAL A 86 -13.16 3.48 -6.04
CA VAL A 86 -11.73 3.24 -6.22
C VAL A 86 -11.52 1.99 -7.07
N PRO A 87 -10.91 2.09 -8.27
CA PRO A 87 -10.53 0.90 -9.03
C PRO A 87 -9.45 0.14 -8.27
N VAL A 88 -9.53 -1.20 -8.27
CA VAL A 88 -8.56 -2.06 -7.60
C VAL A 88 -8.03 -3.15 -8.54
N TYR A 89 -6.77 -3.52 -8.35
CA TYR A 89 -6.18 -4.70 -8.97
C TYR A 89 -6.04 -5.84 -7.93
N ALA A 90 -6.12 -7.07 -8.41
CA ALA A 90 -5.97 -8.26 -7.58
C ALA A 90 -4.48 -8.48 -7.29
N SER A 91 -4.06 -8.38 -6.03
CA SER A 91 -2.66 -8.57 -5.62
C SER A 91 -2.44 -9.92 -4.94
N SER A 92 -1.84 -10.86 -5.68
CA SER A 92 -1.49 -12.20 -5.23
C SER A 92 -0.20 -12.15 -4.42
N MET A 93 -0.20 -12.58 -3.17
CA MET A 93 1.02 -12.62 -2.32
C MET A 93 1.78 -13.94 -2.40
N ALA A 94 1.30 -14.87 -3.23
CA ALA A 94 1.89 -16.19 -3.38
C ALA A 94 3.22 -16.14 -4.14
N ARG A 95 4.18 -16.98 -3.72
CA ARG A 95 5.50 -17.14 -4.38
C ARG A 95 5.86 -18.60 -4.66
N ASN A 96 4.96 -19.50 -4.35
CA ASN A 96 5.15 -20.95 -4.41
C ASN A 96 4.22 -21.62 -5.43
N LEU A 97 3.54 -20.83 -6.24
CA LEU A 97 2.69 -21.30 -7.33
C LEU A 97 3.55 -21.51 -8.57
N THR A 98 3.22 -22.55 -9.34
CA THR A 98 3.79 -22.70 -10.68
C THR A 98 3.24 -21.63 -11.62
N PRO A 99 3.93 -21.32 -12.75
CA PRO A 99 3.43 -20.38 -13.76
C PRO A 99 1.96 -20.61 -14.16
N LEU A 100 1.59 -21.86 -14.42
CA LEU A 100 0.22 -22.22 -14.79
C LEU A 100 -0.79 -22.07 -13.64
N GLN A 101 -0.38 -22.31 -12.39
CA GLN A 101 -1.25 -22.10 -11.24
C GLN A 101 -1.53 -20.60 -11.03
N GLU A 102 -0.51 -19.75 -11.18
CA GLU A 102 -0.67 -18.30 -11.10
C GLU A 102 -1.55 -17.77 -12.23
N ALA A 103 -1.38 -18.27 -13.46
CA ALA A 103 -2.21 -17.91 -14.61
C ALA A 103 -3.69 -18.24 -14.40
N ASN A 104 -4.00 -19.45 -13.92
CA ASN A 104 -5.37 -19.86 -13.60
C ASN A 104 -5.97 -19.00 -12.48
N ARG A 105 -5.15 -18.65 -11.47
CA ARG A 105 -5.56 -17.75 -10.38
C ARG A 105 -5.90 -16.37 -10.93
N ALA A 106 -5.03 -15.78 -11.76
CA ALA A 106 -5.24 -14.49 -12.40
C ALA A 106 -6.54 -14.45 -13.21
N LEU A 107 -6.76 -15.44 -14.08
CA LEU A 107 -7.99 -15.56 -14.87
C LEU A 107 -9.24 -15.57 -13.99
N SER A 108 -9.22 -16.30 -12.87
CA SER A 108 -10.37 -16.36 -11.95
C SER A 108 -10.73 -15.01 -11.29
N PHE A 109 -9.77 -14.08 -11.19
CA PHE A 109 -10.03 -12.73 -10.68
C PHE A 109 -10.47 -11.78 -11.81
N VAL A 110 -9.95 -11.96 -13.02
CA VAL A 110 -10.46 -11.27 -14.22
C VAL A 110 -11.93 -11.60 -14.46
N GLU A 111 -12.32 -12.87 -14.31
CA GLU A 111 -13.73 -13.30 -14.41
C GLU A 111 -14.64 -12.69 -13.33
N LYS A 112 -14.07 -12.22 -12.21
CA LYS A 112 -14.77 -11.46 -11.16
C LYS A 112 -14.80 -9.95 -11.44
N GLY A 113 -14.29 -9.52 -12.59
CA GLY A 113 -14.30 -8.14 -13.07
C GLY A 113 -13.11 -7.28 -12.66
N TYR A 114 -12.03 -7.88 -12.15
CA TYR A 114 -10.79 -7.13 -11.93
C TYR A 114 -10.13 -6.81 -13.28
N THR A 115 -9.61 -5.59 -13.43
CA THR A 115 -8.94 -5.13 -14.66
C THR A 115 -7.42 -5.19 -14.57
N GLY A 116 -6.89 -5.62 -13.44
CA GLY A 116 -5.45 -5.80 -13.25
C GLY A 116 -5.12 -6.90 -12.25
N TYR A 117 -3.93 -7.48 -12.40
CA TYR A 117 -3.41 -8.54 -11.55
C TYR A 117 -1.93 -8.31 -11.24
N LYS A 118 -1.58 -8.26 -9.94
CA LYS A 118 -0.19 -8.20 -9.48
C LYS A 118 0.26 -9.58 -9.00
N LEU A 119 1.41 -10.01 -9.49
CA LEU A 119 2.09 -11.23 -9.04
C LEU A 119 3.40 -10.89 -8.33
N HIS A 120 3.78 -11.80 -7.44
CA HIS A 120 4.97 -11.75 -6.63
C HIS A 120 5.85 -12.96 -6.98
N SER A 121 6.98 -12.74 -7.66
CA SER A 121 7.73 -13.85 -8.27
C SER A 121 9.07 -14.14 -7.59
N ALA A 122 9.82 -13.10 -7.21
CA ALA A 122 11.15 -13.26 -6.60
C ALA A 122 11.10 -13.28 -5.06
N VAL A 123 12.19 -13.68 -4.38
CA VAL A 123 12.22 -13.74 -2.91
C VAL A 123 13.11 -12.62 -2.35
N PRO A 124 12.59 -11.72 -1.48
CA PRO A 124 13.38 -10.66 -0.88
C PRO A 124 14.65 -11.20 -0.21
N GLY A 125 15.80 -10.56 -0.49
CA GLY A 125 17.09 -10.94 0.07
C GLY A 125 17.79 -12.12 -0.62
N LYS A 126 17.16 -12.76 -1.61
CA LYS A 126 17.82 -13.73 -2.50
C LYS A 126 18.10 -13.08 -3.85
N ILE A 127 19.23 -12.38 -3.93
CA ILE A 127 19.58 -11.62 -5.12
C ILE A 127 19.85 -12.56 -6.30
N ASP A 128 19.18 -12.33 -7.43
CA ASP A 128 19.33 -13.06 -8.70
C ASP A 128 19.21 -14.58 -8.51
N ASP A 129 18.21 -15.03 -7.74
CA ASP A 129 17.96 -16.45 -7.49
C ASP A 129 17.67 -17.18 -8.81
N SER A 130 18.47 -18.20 -9.14
CA SER A 130 18.30 -18.97 -10.38
C SER A 130 17.03 -19.82 -10.42
N ALA A 131 16.35 -19.98 -9.27
CA ALA A 131 15.04 -20.62 -9.20
C ALA A 131 13.88 -19.67 -9.53
N ASP A 132 14.14 -18.38 -9.77
CA ASP A 132 13.11 -17.42 -10.14
C ASP A 132 12.48 -17.76 -11.51
N GLN A 133 11.15 -17.73 -11.57
CA GLN A 133 10.34 -18.05 -12.74
C GLN A 133 9.50 -16.85 -13.22
N THR A 134 9.96 -15.62 -12.96
CA THR A 134 9.22 -14.38 -13.26
C THR A 134 8.73 -14.34 -14.71
N ILE A 135 9.61 -14.51 -15.69
CA ILE A 135 9.24 -14.43 -17.11
C ILE A 135 8.29 -15.55 -17.52
N ASP A 136 8.54 -16.79 -17.09
CA ASP A 136 7.65 -17.91 -17.37
C ASP A 136 6.24 -17.66 -16.78
N THR A 137 6.18 -17.14 -15.55
CA THR A 137 4.93 -16.83 -14.85
C THR A 137 4.15 -15.72 -15.56
N VAL A 138 4.81 -14.61 -15.88
CA VAL A 138 4.18 -13.48 -16.60
C VAL A 138 3.70 -13.91 -17.98
N THR A 139 4.48 -14.73 -18.68
CA THR A 139 4.12 -15.27 -20.00
C THR A 139 2.84 -16.09 -19.93
N GLU A 140 2.73 -17.02 -18.96
CA GLU A 140 1.52 -17.83 -18.80
C GLU A 140 0.31 -17.00 -18.33
N VAL A 141 0.52 -16.03 -17.43
CA VAL A 141 -0.54 -15.10 -17.01
C VAL A 141 -1.05 -14.31 -18.21
N ARG A 142 -0.16 -13.68 -19.00
CA ARG A 142 -0.53 -12.90 -20.19
C ARG A 142 -1.33 -13.74 -21.20
N LYS A 143 -0.92 -14.99 -21.47
CA LYS A 143 -1.67 -15.92 -22.33
C LYS A 143 -3.08 -16.20 -21.80
N ALA A 144 -3.24 -16.32 -20.49
CA ALA A 144 -4.51 -16.65 -19.87
C ALA A 144 -5.49 -15.46 -19.82
N VAL A 145 -4.98 -14.25 -19.53
CA VAL A 145 -5.83 -13.06 -19.30
C VAL A 145 -6.02 -12.18 -20.53
N GLY A 146 -5.20 -12.34 -21.57
CA GLY A 146 -5.24 -11.52 -22.78
C GLY A 146 -4.56 -10.16 -22.63
N ASP A 147 -4.61 -9.32 -23.66
CA ASP A 147 -3.84 -8.07 -23.73
C ASP A 147 -4.51 -6.87 -23.03
N ASP A 148 -5.82 -6.96 -22.74
CA ASP A 148 -6.61 -5.87 -22.15
C ASP A 148 -6.49 -5.77 -20.62
N ILE A 149 -5.79 -6.73 -19.98
CA ILE A 149 -5.64 -6.78 -18.52
C ILE A 149 -4.26 -6.26 -18.12
N ASP A 150 -4.23 -5.34 -17.16
CA ASP A 150 -2.98 -4.83 -16.60
C ASP A 150 -2.29 -5.95 -15.79
N ILE A 151 -1.03 -6.26 -16.12
CA ILE A 151 -0.20 -7.15 -15.32
C ILE A 151 0.83 -6.29 -14.60
N LEU A 152 0.97 -6.49 -13.29
CA LEU A 152 1.95 -5.83 -12.44
C LEU A 152 2.89 -6.89 -11.89
N VAL A 153 4.19 -6.60 -11.84
CA VAL A 153 5.20 -7.57 -11.41
C VAL A 153 6.01 -6.99 -10.27
N ASP A 154 5.97 -7.65 -9.12
CA ASP A 154 6.72 -7.25 -7.93
C ASP A 154 7.77 -8.31 -7.55
N VAL A 155 9.03 -7.88 -7.55
CA VAL A 155 10.20 -8.71 -7.22
C VAL A 155 10.84 -8.30 -5.88
N ASN A 156 10.28 -7.33 -5.16
CA ASN A 156 10.65 -6.91 -3.80
C ASN A 156 12.16 -6.79 -3.54
N GLY A 157 12.83 -6.10 -4.45
CA GLY A 157 14.24 -5.75 -4.41
C GLY A 157 15.19 -6.92 -4.64
N ALA A 158 14.71 -8.02 -5.24
CA ALA A 158 15.49 -9.25 -5.36
C ALA A 158 16.46 -9.29 -6.56
N TYR A 159 16.60 -8.24 -7.38
CA TYR A 159 17.48 -8.31 -8.56
C TYR A 159 18.62 -7.35 -8.52
N SER A 160 19.83 -7.73 -8.94
CA SER A 160 20.89 -6.77 -9.25
C SER A 160 20.48 -5.81 -10.38
N VAL A 161 21.15 -4.67 -10.53
CA VAL A 161 20.82 -3.69 -11.58
C VAL A 161 20.87 -4.31 -12.98
N HIS A 162 21.90 -5.11 -13.27
CA HIS A 162 22.03 -5.76 -14.57
C HIS A 162 20.86 -6.73 -14.82
N HIS A 163 20.56 -7.58 -13.86
CA HIS A 163 19.49 -8.57 -14.00
C HIS A 163 18.11 -7.91 -14.07
N ALA A 164 17.87 -6.86 -13.28
CA ALA A 164 16.65 -6.07 -13.36
C ALA A 164 16.42 -5.47 -14.76
N ILE A 165 17.47 -4.96 -15.41
CA ILE A 165 17.36 -4.44 -16.78
C ILE A 165 17.11 -5.57 -17.80
N GLU A 166 17.76 -6.72 -17.63
CA GLU A 166 17.57 -7.89 -18.49
C GLU A 166 16.14 -8.45 -18.42
N ILE A 167 15.60 -8.58 -17.20
CA ILE A 167 14.22 -9.03 -16.97
C ILE A 167 13.24 -7.95 -17.40
N GLY A 168 13.49 -6.69 -17.06
CA GLY A 168 12.63 -5.55 -17.40
C GLY A 168 12.33 -5.44 -18.90
N LYS A 169 13.34 -5.64 -19.76
CA LYS A 169 13.14 -5.66 -21.23
C LYS A 169 12.20 -6.76 -21.71
N GLN A 170 12.23 -7.92 -21.07
CA GLN A 170 11.30 -9.00 -21.38
C GLN A 170 9.89 -8.70 -20.86
N LEU A 171 9.78 -8.01 -19.71
CA LEU A 171 8.49 -7.55 -19.19
C LEU A 171 7.85 -6.48 -20.10
N GLU A 172 8.64 -5.62 -20.74
CA GLU A 172 8.18 -4.66 -21.75
C GLU A 172 7.53 -5.38 -22.94
N GLU A 173 8.18 -6.41 -23.48
CA GLU A 173 7.65 -7.22 -24.58
C GLU A 173 6.33 -7.92 -24.22
N LEU A 174 6.13 -8.23 -22.94
CA LEU A 174 4.91 -8.85 -22.39
C LEU A 174 3.82 -7.82 -22.03
N GLY A 175 4.07 -6.52 -22.25
CA GLY A 175 3.12 -5.45 -21.95
C GLY A 175 2.78 -5.35 -20.47
N VAL A 176 3.75 -5.56 -19.59
CA VAL A 176 3.56 -5.36 -18.14
C VAL A 176 3.36 -3.87 -17.85
N PHE A 177 2.38 -3.55 -17.01
CA PHE A 177 1.97 -2.18 -16.70
C PHE A 177 3.03 -1.44 -15.87
N HIS A 178 3.55 -2.06 -14.82
CA HIS A 178 4.69 -1.54 -14.08
C HIS A 178 5.55 -2.64 -13.49
N PHE A 179 6.84 -2.34 -13.31
CA PHE A 179 7.81 -3.19 -12.65
C PHE A 179 8.11 -2.65 -11.24
N GLU A 180 7.69 -3.41 -10.24
CA GLU A 180 7.68 -3.01 -8.84
C GLU A 180 8.89 -3.53 -8.07
N GLU A 181 9.50 -2.62 -7.31
CA GLU A 181 10.71 -2.81 -6.51
C GLU A 181 11.77 -3.68 -7.20
N PRO A 182 12.28 -3.33 -8.41
CA PRO A 182 13.36 -4.11 -9.05
C PRO A 182 14.65 -4.12 -8.21
N ARG A 183 14.86 -3.08 -7.40
CA ARG A 183 16.00 -2.91 -6.49
C ARG A 183 15.54 -2.69 -5.06
N PRO A 184 16.36 -3.04 -4.05
CA PRO A 184 16.07 -2.71 -2.66
C PRO A 184 15.85 -1.19 -2.48
N HIS A 185 14.90 -0.82 -1.64
CA HIS A 185 14.53 0.58 -1.37
C HIS A 185 15.69 1.51 -0.97
N TYR A 186 16.79 0.98 -0.41
CA TYR A 186 17.97 1.76 -0.05
C TYR A 186 18.93 2.02 -1.23
N ASP A 187 18.79 1.32 -2.36
CA ASP A 187 19.62 1.46 -3.55
C ASP A 187 18.99 2.43 -4.57
N LEU A 188 18.86 3.70 -4.17
CA LEU A 188 18.32 4.75 -5.05
C LEU A 188 19.11 4.90 -6.36
N PRO A 189 20.46 4.88 -6.39
CA PRO A 189 21.20 4.92 -7.66
C PRO A 189 20.90 3.72 -8.55
N GLY A 190 20.76 2.53 -7.98
CA GLY A 190 20.36 1.34 -8.73
C GLY A 190 18.96 1.46 -9.31
N LEU A 191 17.98 1.96 -8.55
CA LEU A 191 16.63 2.24 -9.05
C LEU A 191 16.67 3.21 -10.24
N ALA A 192 17.42 4.31 -10.12
CA ALA A 192 17.53 5.29 -11.20
C ALA A 192 18.20 4.72 -12.45
N ASN A 193 19.20 3.85 -12.30
CA ASN A 193 19.82 3.18 -13.44
C ASN A 193 18.84 2.24 -14.16
N VAL A 194 17.96 1.56 -13.41
CA VAL A 194 16.92 0.69 -13.98
C VAL A 194 15.87 1.52 -14.69
N ALA A 195 15.33 2.56 -14.05
CA ALA A 195 14.32 3.45 -14.63
C ALA A 195 14.83 4.20 -15.87
N GLU A 196 16.12 4.54 -15.94
CA GLU A 196 16.72 5.19 -17.11
C GLU A 196 16.96 4.22 -18.29
N ALA A 197 17.03 2.91 -18.02
CA ALA A 197 17.36 1.89 -19.01
C ALA A 197 16.14 1.18 -19.61
N LEU A 198 14.95 1.41 -19.07
CA LEU A 198 13.71 0.72 -19.39
C LEU A 198 12.62 1.72 -19.78
N ASP A 199 11.75 1.30 -20.70
CA ASP A 199 10.51 1.98 -21.07
C ASP A 199 9.33 1.58 -20.18
N ILE A 200 9.40 0.41 -19.52
CA ILE A 200 8.39 -0.01 -18.53
C ILE A 200 8.46 0.88 -17.27
N PRO A 201 7.32 1.40 -16.76
CA PRO A 201 7.30 2.21 -15.53
C PRO A 201 7.87 1.45 -14.33
N ILE A 202 8.76 2.10 -13.58
CA ILE A 202 9.31 1.60 -12.32
C ILE A 202 8.48 2.10 -11.14
N ALA A 203 7.95 1.17 -10.36
CA ALA A 203 7.21 1.46 -9.13
C ALA A 203 8.04 1.09 -7.88
N SER A 204 7.98 1.92 -6.84
CA SER A 204 8.59 1.60 -5.54
C SER A 204 8.00 2.45 -4.43
N GLY A 205 8.27 2.09 -3.18
CA GLY A 205 7.96 2.92 -2.02
C GLY A 205 7.40 2.14 -0.84
N GLU A 206 6.95 0.91 -1.03
CA GLU A 206 6.30 0.18 0.05
C GLU A 206 7.19 0.03 1.28
N MET A 207 8.52 -0.08 1.12
CA MET A 207 9.47 -0.30 2.21
C MET A 207 10.03 0.96 2.90
N ILE A 208 9.56 2.16 2.52
CA ILE A 208 9.94 3.45 3.15
C ILE A 208 8.76 4.10 3.88
N TYR A 209 9.05 4.99 4.83
CA TYR A 209 8.07 5.41 5.83
C TYR A 209 7.82 6.92 5.89
N SER A 210 8.81 7.74 5.55
CA SER A 210 8.77 9.18 5.83
C SER A 210 8.66 10.02 4.56
N LEU A 211 8.08 11.22 4.70
CA LEU A 211 8.05 12.23 3.64
C LEU A 211 9.44 12.48 3.02
N TYR A 212 10.50 12.42 3.84
CA TYR A 212 11.87 12.63 3.41
C TYR A 212 12.37 11.49 2.53
N GLU A 213 12.09 10.23 2.90
CA GLU A 213 12.45 9.08 2.07
C GLU A 213 11.71 9.11 0.74
N TYR A 214 10.41 9.49 0.73
CA TYR A 214 9.65 9.65 -0.52
C TYR A 214 10.24 10.74 -1.40
N ARG A 215 10.68 11.87 -0.81
CA ARG A 215 11.39 12.92 -1.56
C ARG A 215 12.67 12.36 -2.20
N GLU A 216 13.49 11.63 -1.45
CA GLU A 216 14.73 11.05 -1.99
C GLU A 216 14.43 9.99 -3.06
N LEU A 217 13.40 9.16 -2.87
CA LEU A 217 12.96 8.16 -3.85
C LEU A 217 12.59 8.82 -5.18
N MET A 218 11.73 9.84 -5.15
CA MET A 218 11.33 10.57 -6.36
C MET A 218 12.51 11.30 -7.01
N MET A 219 13.38 11.94 -6.21
CA MET A 219 14.41 12.82 -6.75
C MET A 219 15.68 12.08 -7.20
N ARG A 220 16.02 10.97 -6.55
CA ARG A 220 17.26 10.24 -6.78
C ARG A 220 17.04 8.83 -7.27
N GLY A 221 15.94 8.18 -6.86
CA GLY A 221 15.53 6.89 -7.40
C GLY A 221 14.89 7.00 -8.79
N LYS A 222 14.39 8.20 -9.16
CA LYS A 222 13.74 8.49 -10.45
C LYS A 222 12.63 7.49 -10.81
N VAL A 223 11.90 7.02 -9.81
CA VAL A 223 10.78 6.09 -10.05
C VAL A 223 9.61 6.81 -10.72
N ASP A 224 8.89 6.09 -11.57
CA ASP A 224 7.75 6.60 -12.31
C ASP A 224 6.45 6.57 -11.49
N ILE A 225 6.37 5.69 -10.50
CA ILE A 225 5.21 5.51 -9.62
C ILE A 225 5.69 5.35 -8.18
N ILE A 226 5.10 6.09 -7.24
CA ILE A 226 5.35 5.86 -5.80
C ILE A 226 4.23 5.05 -5.15
N GLN A 227 4.62 4.24 -4.16
CA GLN A 227 3.72 3.27 -3.53
C GLN A 227 3.61 3.40 -2.00
N PRO A 228 3.05 4.51 -1.50
CA PRO A 228 2.83 4.68 -0.07
C PRO A 228 1.74 3.78 0.48
N ASP A 229 2.04 3.22 1.66
CA ASP A 229 1.12 2.47 2.50
C ASP A 229 0.76 3.32 3.73
N ILE A 230 -0.51 3.66 3.90
CA ILE A 230 -1.02 4.53 4.96
C ILE A 230 -0.82 3.98 6.38
N VAL A 231 -0.58 2.68 6.55
CA VAL A 231 -0.30 2.05 7.86
C VAL A 231 1.20 1.86 8.13
N LYS A 232 2.06 2.25 7.18
CA LYS A 232 3.53 2.34 7.33
C LYS A 232 3.98 3.79 7.29
N THR A 233 3.57 4.49 6.25
CA THR A 233 3.68 5.95 6.10
C THR A 233 2.68 6.59 7.05
N PRO A 234 3.09 7.45 7.99
CA PRO A 234 2.33 7.78 9.20
C PRO A 234 1.00 8.53 8.93
N GLY A 235 -0.02 7.74 8.61
CA GLY A 235 -1.43 8.09 8.47
C GLY A 235 -1.73 9.11 7.39
N PHE A 236 -2.94 9.65 7.44
CA PHE A 236 -3.39 10.69 6.50
C PHE A 236 -2.51 11.94 6.59
N THR A 237 -2.10 12.33 7.79
CA THR A 237 -1.33 13.57 8.00
C THR A 237 -0.04 13.61 7.17
N THR A 238 0.67 12.49 7.07
CA THR A 238 1.90 12.42 6.27
C THR A 238 1.61 12.09 4.82
N LEU A 239 0.63 11.23 4.57
CA LEU A 239 0.28 10.81 3.21
C LEU A 239 -0.19 11.98 2.34
N ILE A 240 -0.93 12.95 2.90
CA ILE A 240 -1.31 14.19 2.20
C ILE A 240 -0.06 14.98 1.76
N LYS A 241 0.97 15.05 2.60
CA LYS A 241 2.22 15.78 2.28
C LYS A 241 2.97 15.09 1.16
N ILE A 242 2.99 13.76 1.15
CA ILE A 242 3.59 12.96 0.07
C ILE A 242 2.81 13.14 -1.22
N ALA A 243 1.47 13.13 -1.16
CA ALA A 243 0.61 13.36 -2.31
C ALA A 243 0.88 14.71 -2.98
N ASN A 244 0.94 15.79 -2.18
CA ASN A 244 1.22 17.13 -2.70
C ASN A 244 2.64 17.24 -3.28
N LEU A 245 3.62 16.56 -2.68
CA LEU A 245 4.98 16.50 -3.22
C LEU A 245 5.02 15.76 -4.55
N ALA A 246 4.39 14.59 -4.64
CA ALA A 246 4.32 13.80 -5.86
C ALA A 246 3.60 14.55 -6.98
N GLU A 247 2.48 15.21 -6.67
CA GLU A 247 1.75 16.08 -7.61
C GLU A 247 2.63 17.22 -8.15
N SER A 248 3.46 17.84 -7.30
CA SER A 248 4.38 18.90 -7.75
C SER A 248 5.47 18.42 -8.71
N LEU A 249 5.73 17.10 -8.76
CA LEU A 249 6.69 16.46 -9.64
C LEU A 249 6.03 15.71 -10.81
N GLY A 250 4.68 15.68 -10.86
CA GLY A 250 3.94 14.90 -11.86
C GLY A 250 4.04 13.39 -11.68
N ILE A 251 4.38 12.90 -10.48
CA ILE A 251 4.57 11.47 -10.21
C ILE A 251 3.26 10.87 -9.64
N PRO A 252 2.67 9.86 -10.30
CA PRO A 252 1.46 9.20 -9.81
C PRO A 252 1.68 8.32 -8.58
N ILE A 253 0.57 8.06 -7.87
CA ILE A 253 0.50 7.22 -6.68
C ILE A 253 -0.34 5.96 -6.97
N THR A 254 0.21 4.80 -6.61
CA THR A 254 -0.54 3.56 -6.41
C THR A 254 -0.27 3.06 -5.01
N CYS A 255 -1.25 3.17 -4.12
CA CYS A 255 -1.05 2.80 -2.72
C CYS A 255 -0.76 1.31 -2.56
N HIS A 256 0.33 1.01 -1.87
CA HIS A 256 0.60 -0.34 -1.38
C HIS A 256 -0.37 -0.66 -0.23
N ASN A 257 -1.02 -1.81 -0.30
CA ASN A 257 -1.99 -2.25 0.69
C ASN A 257 -2.09 -3.78 0.77
N THR A 258 -1.36 -4.34 1.73
CA THR A 258 -1.43 -5.78 2.06
C THR A 258 -2.39 -6.10 3.20
N GLN A 259 -3.02 -5.08 3.80
CA GLN A 259 -3.97 -5.25 4.89
C GLN A 259 -5.40 -5.36 4.36
N PRO A 260 -6.27 -6.16 4.99
CA PRO A 260 -7.58 -6.48 4.42
C PRO A 260 -8.74 -5.58 4.89
N THR A 261 -8.54 -4.71 5.89
CA THR A 261 -9.64 -4.03 6.60
C THR A 261 -9.47 -2.51 6.69
N ILE A 262 -9.03 -1.97 7.83
CA ILE A 262 -9.07 -0.53 8.13
C ILE A 262 -8.11 0.24 7.23
N SER A 263 -6.93 -0.32 6.94
CA SER A 263 -5.99 0.20 5.94
C SER A 263 -6.66 0.36 4.58
N THR A 264 -7.39 -0.64 4.09
CA THR A 264 -8.11 -0.58 2.81
C THR A 264 -9.12 0.57 2.79
N VAL A 265 -9.89 0.74 3.86
CA VAL A 265 -10.84 1.85 4.00
C VAL A 265 -10.13 3.20 4.04
N ALA A 266 -9.04 3.29 4.78
CA ALA A 266 -8.28 4.52 4.91
C ALA A 266 -7.65 4.94 3.57
N HIS A 267 -7.07 3.99 2.84
CA HIS A 267 -6.63 4.20 1.45
C HIS A 267 -7.78 4.60 0.54
N ALA A 268 -8.96 3.98 0.65
CA ALA A 268 -10.11 4.34 -0.17
C ALA A 268 -10.53 5.81 0.02
N HIS A 269 -10.57 6.30 1.26
CA HIS A 269 -10.82 7.71 1.55
C HIS A 269 -9.76 8.64 0.96
N PHE A 270 -8.49 8.28 1.12
CA PHE A 270 -7.37 9.05 0.58
C PHE A 270 -7.42 9.09 -0.95
N VAL A 271 -7.46 7.93 -1.60
CA VAL A 271 -7.50 7.81 -3.06
C VAL A 271 -8.74 8.50 -3.60
N ALA A 272 -9.92 8.39 -2.98
CA ALA A 272 -11.11 9.10 -3.45
C ALA A 272 -10.94 10.62 -3.54
N ALA A 273 -10.08 11.22 -2.70
CA ALA A 273 -9.83 12.65 -2.63
C ALA A 273 -8.55 13.12 -3.34
N THR A 274 -7.73 12.20 -3.88
CA THR A 274 -6.42 12.52 -4.44
C THR A 274 -6.40 12.39 -5.97
N PRO A 275 -6.30 13.50 -6.75
CA PRO A 275 -6.19 13.43 -8.21
C PRO A 275 -4.96 12.64 -8.68
N GLY A 276 -3.82 12.82 -8.00
CA GLY A 276 -2.54 12.17 -8.29
C GLY A 276 -2.50 10.65 -8.07
N ALA A 277 -3.62 9.99 -7.76
CA ALA A 277 -3.75 8.53 -7.72
C ALA A 277 -4.66 8.03 -8.87
N PRO A 278 -4.20 8.06 -10.13
CA PRO A 278 -5.06 7.81 -11.29
C PRO A 278 -5.35 6.32 -11.54
N TYR A 279 -4.43 5.43 -11.14
CA TYR A 279 -4.47 4.02 -11.50
C TYR A 279 -5.28 3.16 -10.51
N ALA A 280 -5.46 1.89 -10.85
CA ALA A 280 -6.01 0.90 -9.93
C ALA A 280 -5.11 0.74 -8.70
N GLN A 281 -5.73 0.50 -7.54
CA GLN A 281 -5.05 0.43 -6.25
C GLN A 281 -4.93 -1.01 -5.76
N GLU A 282 -3.94 -1.28 -4.92
CA GLU A 282 -3.69 -2.64 -4.45
C GLU A 282 -4.85 -3.17 -3.59
N TYR A 283 -5.35 -4.35 -3.95
CA TYR A 283 -6.27 -5.12 -3.11
C TYR A 283 -5.73 -6.53 -2.88
N ASN A 284 -5.42 -6.83 -1.61
CA ASN A 284 -4.94 -8.15 -1.19
C ASN A 284 -6.02 -9.21 -1.38
N ILE A 285 -5.77 -10.19 -2.26
CA ILE A 285 -6.70 -11.28 -2.56
C ILE A 285 -6.47 -12.55 -1.73
N GLU A 286 -5.44 -12.59 -0.87
CA GLU A 286 -5.21 -13.75 0.00
C GLU A 286 -6.31 -13.91 1.03
N SER A 287 -6.54 -15.15 1.46
CA SER A 287 -7.41 -15.42 2.61
C SER A 287 -6.81 -14.80 3.87
N VAL A 288 -7.57 -13.92 4.53
CA VAL A 288 -7.15 -13.31 5.79
C VAL A 288 -8.24 -13.51 6.84
N SER A 289 -7.91 -14.20 7.93
CA SER A 289 -8.87 -14.61 8.96
C SER A 289 -9.73 -13.43 9.48
N ILE A 290 -9.13 -12.26 9.74
CA ILE A 290 -9.87 -11.07 10.25
C ILE A 290 -10.83 -10.41 9.23
N ARG A 291 -10.83 -10.86 7.97
CA ARG A 291 -11.77 -10.46 6.92
C ARG A 291 -12.71 -11.59 6.56
N ASP A 292 -12.20 -12.82 6.42
CA ASP A 292 -12.91 -13.92 5.76
C ASP A 292 -13.52 -14.94 6.72
N GLU A 293 -12.86 -15.22 7.85
CA GLU A 293 -13.29 -16.27 8.81
C GLU A 293 -13.89 -15.68 10.09
N HIS A 294 -13.28 -14.60 10.57
CA HIS A 294 -13.58 -13.90 11.81
C HIS A 294 -13.62 -12.39 11.52
N PRO A 295 -14.58 -11.93 10.69
CA PRO A 295 -14.64 -10.56 10.24
C PRO A 295 -14.70 -9.60 11.42
N ILE A 296 -13.75 -8.67 11.50
CA ILE A 296 -13.71 -7.64 12.56
C ILE A 296 -14.47 -6.37 12.18
N LEU A 297 -14.87 -6.22 10.92
CA LEU A 297 -15.79 -5.17 10.49
C LEU A 297 -17.22 -5.68 10.63
N SER A 298 -18.11 -4.84 11.17
CA SER A 298 -19.54 -5.19 11.30
C SER A 298 -20.19 -5.44 9.93
N GLU A 299 -19.70 -4.76 8.90
CA GLU A 299 -20.06 -4.98 7.50
C GLU A 299 -18.77 -5.24 6.71
N PRO A 300 -18.63 -6.41 6.06
CA PRO A 300 -17.47 -6.71 5.24
C PRO A 300 -17.32 -5.76 4.06
N LEU A 301 -16.08 -5.44 3.69
CA LEU A 301 -15.80 -4.69 2.46
C LEU A 301 -16.20 -5.52 1.24
N GLN A 302 -16.87 -4.89 0.28
CA GLN A 302 -17.29 -5.54 -0.95
C GLN A 302 -16.56 -4.92 -2.14
N ILE A 303 -15.90 -5.77 -2.91
CA ILE A 303 -15.38 -5.42 -4.23
C ILE A 303 -16.39 -5.87 -5.27
N THR A 304 -16.89 -4.92 -6.07
CA THR A 304 -17.87 -5.19 -7.13
C THR A 304 -17.27 -4.79 -8.47
N ASN A 305 -17.09 -5.76 -9.38
CA ASN A 305 -16.53 -5.55 -10.73
C ASN A 305 -15.21 -4.77 -10.72
N GLY A 306 -14.28 -5.12 -9.81
CA GLY A 306 -12.98 -4.45 -9.71
C GLY A 306 -13.01 -3.06 -9.06
N PHE A 307 -14.09 -2.69 -8.38
CA PHE A 307 -14.20 -1.41 -7.66
C PHE A 307 -14.51 -1.60 -6.18
N LEU A 308 -13.86 -0.80 -5.35
CA LEU A 308 -14.19 -0.58 -3.95
C LEU A 308 -15.04 0.68 -3.81
N GLU A 309 -16.21 0.55 -3.20
CA GLU A 309 -17.02 1.70 -2.82
C GLU A 309 -16.41 2.42 -1.62
N VAL A 310 -16.40 3.76 -1.67
CA VAL A 310 -15.82 4.59 -0.62
C VAL A 310 -16.89 4.84 0.45
N PRO A 311 -16.69 4.40 1.71
CA PRO A 311 -17.65 4.64 2.78
C PRO A 311 -17.99 6.12 2.93
N ASN A 312 -19.27 6.42 3.15
CA ASN A 312 -19.79 7.80 3.18
C ASN A 312 -20.21 8.27 4.58
N GLY A 313 -20.18 7.39 5.59
CA GLY A 313 -20.45 7.72 6.98
C GLY A 313 -19.34 8.54 7.65
N PRO A 314 -19.58 9.11 8.85
CA PRO A 314 -18.59 9.92 9.56
C PRO A 314 -17.28 9.16 9.86
N GLY A 315 -16.15 9.87 9.80
CA GLY A 315 -14.83 9.28 9.99
C GLY A 315 -14.46 8.35 8.83
N LEU A 316 -14.02 7.13 9.17
CA LEU A 316 -13.78 6.04 8.21
C LEU A 316 -15.08 5.45 7.64
N GLY A 317 -16.25 5.81 8.19
CA GLY A 317 -17.54 5.33 7.70
C GLY A 317 -17.77 3.82 7.86
N VAL A 318 -16.96 3.13 8.68
CA VAL A 318 -17.10 1.71 9.02
C VAL A 318 -17.15 1.49 10.52
N ALA A 319 -17.76 0.39 10.95
CA ALA A 319 -17.84 -0.04 12.34
C ALA A 319 -17.06 -1.35 12.57
N LEU A 320 -16.47 -1.47 13.76
CA LEU A 320 -15.85 -2.70 14.22
C LEU A 320 -16.89 -3.56 14.95
N ASP A 321 -16.87 -4.87 14.71
CA ASP A 321 -17.49 -5.84 15.60
C ASP A 321 -16.61 -5.99 16.85
N MET A 322 -16.96 -5.22 17.88
CA MET A 322 -16.20 -5.23 19.13
C MET A 322 -16.29 -6.59 19.85
N GLU A 323 -17.35 -7.37 19.70
CA GLU A 323 -17.41 -8.71 20.30
C GLU A 323 -16.34 -9.61 19.68
N MET A 324 -16.25 -9.62 18.35
CA MET A 324 -15.22 -10.37 17.63
C MET A 324 -13.81 -9.87 17.98
N VAL A 325 -13.59 -8.56 18.02
CA VAL A 325 -12.29 -7.97 18.39
C VAL A 325 -11.85 -8.41 19.78
N HIS A 326 -12.76 -8.43 20.77
CA HIS A 326 -12.43 -8.91 22.11
C HIS A 326 -12.15 -10.41 22.14
N LYS A 327 -12.93 -11.21 21.38
CA LYS A 327 -12.75 -12.66 21.27
C LYS A 327 -11.39 -13.04 20.67
N LEU A 328 -10.90 -12.29 19.69
CA LEU A 328 -9.59 -12.54 19.06
C LEU A 328 -8.40 -12.06 19.90
N LYS A 329 -8.64 -11.25 20.94
CA LYS A 329 -7.60 -10.74 21.85
C LYS A 329 -7.24 -11.75 22.94
N THR A 330 -8.16 -12.66 23.27
CA THR A 330 -8.00 -13.73 24.27
C THR A 330 -7.46 -15.00 23.65
#